data_AF-A0A0G4FXN3-F1
#
_entry.id   AF-A0A0G4FXN3-F1
#
_cell.length_a   1.000
_cell.length_b   1.000
_cell.length_c   1.000
_cell.angle_alpha   90.00
_cell.angle_beta   90.00
_cell.angle_gamma   90.00
#
_symmetry.space_group_name_H-M   'P 1'
#
loop_
_entity.id
_entity.type
_entity.pdbx_description
1 polymer ?
#
loop_
_entity_poly.entity_id
_entity_poly.type
_entity_poly.pdbx_seq_one_letter_code
_entity_poly.pdbx_strand_id
1 'polypeptide(L)'
;MREKQIEKRKGRKPSQQATKDSIRCHVDALIKDGALSKAVSRLGSLGIATLNMKTFCKLKDLHPPRRTRYETKALTSDPPRLKLMLNSLLQAARSAARGSAQGISGWRYEHIRFFLLGDGSGGGSIAGQCALFTVAQQLTVGNAPPSLLHLLASGRSFALNKDPKGDKVRPITIGDVLQRWVTKAILIEYGEKFEEHLEALQYARFVAANLLSSIHSRRGTRGPFQPEGLLGREVAAFSGSFNREGAN
;
A
#
# COMPACT_ATOMS: atom_id res chain seq x y z
N MET A 1 -39.62 16.18 11.18
CA MET A 1 -39.30 17.00 12.37
C MET A 1 -38.26 16.31 13.26
N ARG A 2 -37.01 16.15 12.80
CA ARG A 2 -35.83 15.76 13.63
C ARG A 2 -34.56 16.19 12.90
N GLU A 3 -34.32 17.50 12.83
CA GLU A 3 -33.21 18.09 12.05
C GLU A 3 -32.34 19.09 12.84
N LYS A 4 -32.41 19.11 14.17
CA LYS A 4 -31.61 20.04 14.97
C LYS A 4 -30.96 19.33 16.14
N GLN A 5 -29.65 19.06 16.04
CA GLN A 5 -28.63 19.08 17.12
C GLN A 5 -27.27 18.45 16.71
N ILE A 6 -26.75 18.76 15.52
CA ILE A 6 -25.29 18.65 15.28
C ILE A 6 -24.72 20.06 15.47
N GLU A 7 -24.67 20.47 16.73
CA GLU A 7 -24.15 21.76 17.13
C GLU A 7 -22.62 21.75 17.05
N LYS A 8 -22.12 22.76 16.33
CA LYS A 8 -20.73 23.12 16.06
C LYS A 8 -19.75 22.82 17.20
N ARG A 9 -19.09 21.65 17.16
CA ARG A 9 -17.74 21.51 17.74
C ARG A 9 -16.75 22.27 16.85
N LYS A 10 -16.62 23.58 17.07
CA LYS A 10 -15.48 24.36 16.55
C LYS A 10 -14.21 23.75 17.14
N GLY A 11 -13.50 22.93 16.36
CA GLY A 11 -12.20 22.40 16.74
C GLY A 11 -11.26 23.56 17.06
N ARG A 12 -10.89 23.71 18.34
CA ARG A 12 -9.86 24.64 18.79
C ARG A 12 -8.57 24.26 18.05
N LYS A 13 -8.01 25.17 17.25
CA LYS A 13 -6.71 24.93 16.62
C LYS A 13 -5.71 24.61 17.74
N PRO A 14 -4.99 23.47 17.68
CA PRO A 14 -4.00 23.16 18.69
C PRO A 14 -2.98 24.30 18.72
N SER A 15 -2.63 24.74 19.94
CA SER A 15 -1.55 25.69 20.16
C SER A 15 -0.28 25.20 19.45
N GLN A 16 0.53 26.12 18.92
CA GLN A 16 1.83 25.79 18.33
C GLN A 16 2.70 25.00 19.32
N GLN A 17 2.57 25.29 20.62
CA GLN A 17 3.24 24.56 21.70
C GLN A 17 2.77 23.11 21.78
N ALA A 18 1.47 22.86 21.79
CA ALA A 18 0.90 21.51 21.84
C ALA A 18 1.31 20.65 20.63
N THR A 19 1.51 21.28 19.46
CA THR A 19 2.00 20.58 18.26
C THR A 19 3.46 20.21 18.39
N LYS A 20 4.31 21.12 18.90
CA LYS A 20 5.73 20.85 19.19
C LYS A 20 5.89 19.75 20.24
N ASP A 21 5.09 19.79 21.30
CA ASP A 21 5.10 18.77 22.37
C ASP A 21 4.68 17.40 21.83
N SER A 22 3.64 17.34 20.98
CA SER A 22 3.23 16.10 20.31
C SER A 22 4.31 15.52 19.41
N ILE A 23 5.04 16.37 18.67
CA ILE A 23 6.17 15.93 17.84
C ILE A 23 7.28 15.39 18.74
N ARG A 24 7.62 16.08 19.83
CA ARG A 24 8.65 15.65 20.78
C ARG A 24 8.33 14.29 21.38
N CYS A 25 7.13 14.10 21.93
CA CYS A 25 6.73 12.80 22.50
C CYS A 25 6.82 11.65 21.48
N HIS A 26 6.47 11.91 20.22
CA HIS A 26 6.55 10.90 19.17
C HIS A 26 8.01 10.62 18.75
N VAL A 27 8.85 11.64 18.67
CA VAL A 27 10.29 11.48 18.40
C VAL A 27 10.96 10.67 19.51
N ASP A 28 10.65 10.96 20.77
CA ASP A 28 11.18 10.21 21.91
C ASP A 28 10.76 8.73 21.86
N ALA A 29 9.51 8.43 21.49
CA ALA A 29 9.06 7.06 21.29
C ALA A 29 9.84 6.36 20.17
N LEU A 30 10.06 7.03 19.04
CA LEU A 30 10.84 6.47 17.92
C LEU A 30 12.30 6.20 18.30
N ILE A 31 12.90 7.04 19.15
CA ILE A 31 14.26 6.84 19.66
C ILE A 31 14.30 5.62 20.58
N LYS A 32 13.33 5.48 21.50
CA LYS A 32 13.22 4.29 22.37
C LYS A 32 13.05 2.99 21.57
N ASP A 33 12.35 3.05 20.44
CA ASP A 33 12.16 1.93 19.53
C ASP A 33 13.38 1.66 18.62
N GLY A 34 14.46 2.46 18.73
CA GLY A 34 15.67 2.35 17.90
C GLY A 34 15.49 2.84 16.45
N ALA A 35 14.40 3.54 16.15
CA ALA A 35 14.05 3.99 14.80
C ALA A 35 14.59 5.41 14.50
N LEU A 36 15.90 5.61 14.66
CA LEU A 36 16.57 6.92 14.58
C LEU A 36 16.31 7.66 13.27
N SER A 37 16.39 6.98 12.12
CA SER A 37 16.11 7.61 10.81
C SER A 37 14.66 8.12 10.70
N LYS A 38 13.70 7.42 11.31
CA LYS A 38 12.30 7.87 11.36
C LYS A 38 12.12 9.05 12.31
N ALA A 39 12.84 9.06 13.44
CA ALA A 39 12.84 10.16 14.39
C ALA A 39 13.32 11.47 13.71
N VAL A 40 14.45 11.41 13.00
CA VAL A 40 14.97 12.55 12.21
C VAL A 40 13.99 12.97 11.12
N SER A 41 13.46 12.01 10.35
CA SER A 41 12.45 12.30 9.31
C SER A 41 11.18 12.96 9.87
N ARG A 42 10.81 12.61 11.10
CA ARG A 42 9.63 13.16 11.78
C ARG A 42 9.83 14.63 12.15
N LEU A 43 11.04 15.04 12.55
CA LEU A 43 11.36 16.44 12.87
C LEU A 43 11.20 17.35 11.65
N GLY A 44 11.58 16.89 10.47
CA GLY A 44 11.44 17.63 9.20
C GLY A 44 10.06 17.48 8.53
N SER A 45 9.14 16.72 9.11
CA SER A 45 7.85 16.41 8.47
C SER A 45 6.87 17.57 8.61
N LEU A 46 6.26 17.99 7.50
CA LEU A 46 5.11 18.91 7.49
C LEU A 46 3.82 18.29 8.05
N GLY A 47 3.85 17.00 8.36
CA GLY A 47 2.77 16.27 9.01
C GLY A 47 1.61 15.90 8.10
N ILE A 48 0.58 15.36 8.75
CA ILE A 48 -0.69 14.94 8.13
C ILE A 48 -1.60 16.16 8.07
N ALA A 49 -2.25 16.38 6.93
CA ALA A 49 -3.22 17.45 6.78
C ALA A 49 -4.44 17.21 7.67
N THR A 50 -5.04 18.29 8.19
CA THR A 50 -6.22 18.18 9.04
C THR A 50 -7.39 17.56 8.27
N LEU A 51 -8.09 16.61 8.92
CA LEU A 51 -9.27 15.97 8.36
C LEU A 51 -10.45 16.95 8.37
N ASN A 52 -10.72 17.58 7.24
CA ASN A 52 -11.87 18.46 7.03
C ASN A 52 -12.33 18.41 5.57
N MET A 53 -13.48 19.03 5.28
CA MET A 53 -14.06 19.01 3.94
C MET A 53 -13.17 19.71 2.90
N LYS A 54 -12.41 20.75 3.28
CA LYS A 54 -11.45 21.42 2.38
C LYS A 54 -10.36 20.44 1.91
N THR A 55 -9.80 19.65 2.83
CA THR A 55 -8.81 18.62 2.50
C THR A 55 -9.43 17.52 1.63
N PHE A 56 -10.66 17.11 1.91
CA PHE A 56 -11.37 16.12 1.10
C PHE A 56 -11.58 16.58 -0.35
N CYS A 57 -12.06 17.81 -0.55
CA CYS A 57 -12.22 18.36 -1.90
C CYS A 57 -10.89 18.39 -2.67
N LYS A 58 -9.81 18.89 -2.03
CA LYS A 58 -8.47 18.88 -2.64
C LYS A 58 -8.01 17.48 -3.05
N LEU A 59 -8.27 16.47 -2.23
CA LEU A 59 -7.95 15.08 -2.58
C LEU A 59 -8.78 14.60 -3.76
N LYS A 60 -10.07 14.92 -3.80
CA LYS A 60 -10.97 14.59 -4.91
C LYS A 60 -10.51 15.24 -6.21
N ASP A 61 -10.08 16.50 -6.16
CA ASP A 61 -9.61 17.25 -7.33
C ASP A 61 -8.29 16.70 -7.89
N LEU A 62 -7.46 16.04 -7.06
CA LEU A 62 -6.24 15.36 -7.49
C LEU A 62 -6.51 14.01 -8.16
N HIS A 63 -7.72 13.45 -8.05
CA HIS A 63 -8.06 12.23 -8.75
C HIS A 63 -8.36 12.54 -10.22
N PRO A 64 -7.60 11.97 -11.18
CA PRO A 64 -7.87 12.20 -12.59
C PRO A 64 -9.28 11.72 -12.93
N PRO A 65 -10.05 12.49 -13.72
CA PRO A 65 -11.39 12.08 -14.13
C PRO A 65 -11.26 10.79 -14.93
N ARG A 66 -11.95 9.74 -14.48
CA ARG A 66 -11.99 8.47 -15.19
C ARG A 66 -12.93 8.63 -16.40
N ARG A 67 -12.37 9.06 -17.53
CA ARG A 67 -13.11 9.33 -18.79
C ARG A 67 -13.72 8.05 -19.39
N THR A 68 -13.02 6.93 -19.23
CA THR A 68 -13.47 5.63 -19.74
C THR A 68 -13.74 4.73 -18.55
N ARG A 69 -14.94 4.13 -18.51
CA ARG A 69 -15.21 3.06 -17.55
C ARG A 69 -14.15 1.98 -17.78
N TYR A 70 -13.55 1.52 -16.69
CA TYR A 70 -12.63 0.40 -16.76
C TYR A 70 -13.46 -0.82 -17.15
N GLU A 71 -13.33 -1.20 -18.41
CA GLU A 71 -13.97 -2.36 -18.96
C GLU A 71 -13.01 -3.52 -18.93
N THR A 72 -13.62 -4.63 -18.64
CA THR A 72 -12.91 -5.71 -18.06
C THR A 72 -13.20 -6.95 -18.86
N LYS A 73 -12.20 -7.39 -19.61
CA LYS A 73 -12.37 -8.51 -20.54
C LYS A 73 -11.98 -9.82 -19.85
N ALA A 74 -12.69 -10.89 -20.20
CA ALA A 74 -12.34 -12.24 -19.80
C ALA A 74 -10.96 -12.61 -20.39
N LEU A 75 -10.19 -13.42 -19.66
CA LEU A 75 -8.98 -14.02 -20.19
C LEU A 75 -9.37 -15.13 -21.19
N THR A 76 -8.62 -15.23 -22.28
CA THR A 76 -8.83 -16.23 -23.33
C THR A 76 -8.39 -17.63 -22.91
N SER A 77 -7.55 -17.73 -21.87
CA SER A 77 -7.08 -18.99 -21.27
C SER A 77 -6.82 -18.83 -19.77
N ASP A 78 -6.77 -19.95 -19.04
CA ASP A 78 -6.43 -19.94 -17.60
C ASP A 78 -4.95 -19.52 -17.44
N PRO A 79 -4.65 -18.38 -16.79
CA PRO A 79 -3.28 -17.92 -16.64
C PRO A 79 -2.49 -18.84 -15.71
N PRO A 80 -1.17 -19.00 -15.94
CA PRO A 80 -0.31 -19.81 -15.10
C PRO A 80 -0.40 -19.35 -13.63
N ARG A 81 -0.51 -20.32 -12.72
CA ARG A 81 -0.67 -20.05 -11.29
C ARG A 81 0.67 -19.67 -10.69
N LEU A 82 0.70 -18.53 -10.00
CA LEU A 82 1.86 -18.13 -9.21
C LEU A 82 1.93 -18.99 -7.95
N LYS A 83 2.98 -19.80 -7.83
CA LYS A 83 3.24 -20.67 -6.69
C LYS A 83 4.35 -20.06 -5.86
N LEU A 84 4.05 -19.64 -4.64
CA LEU A 84 5.06 -19.07 -3.76
C LEU A 84 5.80 -20.16 -2.98
N MET A 85 7.11 -19.99 -2.79
CA MET A 85 7.84 -20.79 -1.80
C MET A 85 7.74 -20.17 -0.40
N LEU A 86 7.82 -21.03 0.62
CA LEU A 86 7.83 -20.58 2.02
C LEU A 86 9.03 -19.64 2.30
N ASN A 87 10.19 -19.91 1.69
CA ASN A 87 11.39 -19.10 1.85
C ASN A 87 11.18 -17.65 1.39
N SER A 88 10.52 -17.44 0.25
CA SER A 88 10.21 -16.11 -0.28
C SER A 88 9.26 -15.33 0.63
N LEU A 89 8.30 -16.03 1.24
CA LEU A 89 7.40 -15.47 2.24
C LEU A 89 8.12 -15.09 3.55
N LEU A 90 9.02 -15.94 4.04
CA LEU A 90 9.86 -15.66 5.21
C LEU A 90 10.80 -14.48 4.97
N GLN A 91 11.44 -14.44 3.80
CA GLN A 91 12.31 -13.35 3.39
C GLN A 91 11.54 -12.04 3.25
N ALA A 92 10.35 -12.06 2.66
CA ALA A 92 9.46 -10.90 2.58
C ALA A 92 9.12 -10.36 3.98
N ALA A 93 8.77 -11.25 4.92
CA ALA A 93 8.47 -10.86 6.30
C ALA A 93 9.70 -10.28 7.02
N ARG A 94 10.89 -10.86 6.85
CA ARG A 94 12.15 -10.39 7.45
C ARG A 94 12.61 -9.05 6.89
N SER A 95 12.47 -8.84 5.58
CA SER A 95 12.92 -7.61 4.90
C SER A 95 12.09 -6.37 5.24
N ALA A 96 10.89 -6.53 5.79
CA ALA A 96 10.04 -5.40 6.13
C ALA A 96 10.63 -4.51 7.25
N ALA A 97 10.48 -3.19 7.14
CA ALA A 97 10.88 -2.30 8.22
C ALA A 97 9.97 -2.50 9.45
N ARG A 98 10.57 -2.58 10.65
CA ARG A 98 9.81 -2.56 11.92
C ARG A 98 8.98 -1.29 12.04
N GLY A 99 7.80 -1.38 12.63
CA GLY A 99 6.86 -0.27 12.76
C GLY A 99 6.42 0.28 11.41
N SER A 100 6.34 -0.58 10.38
CA SER A 100 5.68 -0.22 9.11
C SER A 100 4.21 0.12 9.38
N ALA A 101 3.67 1.06 8.60
CA ALA A 101 2.31 1.53 8.79
C ALA A 101 1.30 0.40 8.54
N GLN A 102 0.24 0.37 9.36
CA GLN A 102 -0.85 -0.59 9.24
C GLN A 102 -1.84 -0.19 8.14
N GLY A 103 -2.43 -1.20 7.49
CA GLY A 103 -3.56 -1.02 6.57
C GLY A 103 -4.89 -0.93 7.33
N ILE A 104 -5.98 -1.29 6.64
CA ILE A 104 -7.35 -1.25 7.18
C ILE A 104 -7.56 -2.35 8.23
N SER A 105 -6.95 -3.53 8.07
CA SER A 105 -7.08 -4.63 9.04
C SER A 105 -6.39 -4.36 10.39
N GLY A 106 -5.55 -3.33 10.47
CA GLY A 106 -4.71 -3.07 11.64
C GLY A 106 -3.50 -4.00 11.79
N TRP A 107 -3.32 -4.98 10.89
CA TRP A 107 -2.16 -5.87 10.93
C TRP A 107 -0.85 -5.12 10.71
N ARG A 108 0.21 -5.67 11.32
CA ARG A 108 1.59 -5.22 11.15
C ARG A 108 2.50 -6.39 10.78
N TYR A 109 3.69 -6.09 10.26
CA TYR A 109 4.67 -7.12 9.91
C TYR A 109 5.16 -7.89 11.15
N GLU A 110 5.08 -7.29 12.33
CA GLU A 110 5.34 -7.95 13.60
C GLU A 110 4.39 -9.13 13.84
N HIS A 111 3.09 -8.98 13.52
CA HIS A 111 2.13 -10.08 13.61
C HIS A 111 2.45 -11.18 12.60
N ILE A 112 2.82 -10.82 11.37
CA ILE A 112 3.24 -11.79 10.35
C ILE A 112 4.46 -12.58 10.83
N ARG A 113 5.46 -11.90 11.40
CA ARG A 113 6.66 -12.54 11.95
C ARG A 113 6.37 -13.42 13.14
N PHE A 114 5.48 -13.00 14.04
CA PHE A 114 5.08 -13.79 15.20
C PHE A 114 4.60 -15.19 14.79
N PHE A 115 3.73 -15.26 13.79
CA PHE A 115 3.21 -16.54 13.29
C PHE A 115 4.20 -17.30 12.39
N LEU A 116 5.05 -16.61 11.62
CA LEU A 116 5.95 -17.25 10.66
C LEU A 116 7.31 -17.70 11.21
N LEU A 117 7.86 -16.96 12.17
CA LEU A 117 9.27 -17.09 12.57
C LEU A 117 9.46 -17.71 13.94
N GLY A 118 8.38 -18.03 14.67
CA GLY A 118 8.34 -18.72 15.97
C GLY A 118 9.67 -18.75 16.73
N ASP A 119 9.77 -17.98 17.81
CA ASP A 119 10.96 -17.90 18.67
C ASP A 119 11.25 -19.17 19.51
N GLY A 120 10.68 -20.33 19.14
CA GLY A 120 10.77 -21.56 19.92
C GLY A 120 9.96 -21.56 21.23
N SER A 121 9.32 -20.44 21.62
CA SER A 121 8.58 -20.26 22.87
C SER A 121 7.05 -20.38 22.72
N GLY A 122 6.58 -21.03 21.65
CA GLY A 122 5.18 -21.44 21.49
C GLY A 122 4.26 -20.53 20.66
N GLY A 123 4.75 -19.41 20.13
CA GLY A 123 3.93 -18.49 19.30
C GLY A 123 3.83 -18.84 17.80
N GLY A 124 4.91 -19.37 17.22
CA GLY A 124 4.95 -19.80 15.81
C GLY A 124 4.71 -21.29 15.68
N SER A 125 3.49 -21.77 15.98
CA SER A 125 3.16 -23.17 15.77
C SER A 125 3.25 -23.52 14.28
N ILE A 126 3.62 -24.76 13.95
CA ILE A 126 3.58 -25.29 12.58
C ILE A 126 2.21 -24.99 11.95
N ALA A 127 1.14 -25.11 12.72
CA ALA A 127 -0.21 -24.78 12.29
C ALA A 127 -0.39 -23.30 11.86
N GLY A 128 0.16 -22.34 12.62
CA GLY A 128 0.11 -20.91 12.27
C GLY A 128 0.89 -20.58 10.99
N GLN A 129 2.05 -21.20 10.82
CA GLN A 129 2.85 -21.07 9.59
C GLN A 129 2.09 -21.65 8.39
N CYS A 130 1.55 -22.87 8.52
CA CYS A 130 0.75 -23.52 7.50
C CYS A 130 -0.50 -22.72 7.12
N ALA A 131 -1.18 -22.10 8.10
CA ALA A 131 -2.36 -21.27 7.86
C ALA A 131 -2.00 -20.02 7.05
N LEU A 132 -0.97 -19.27 7.46
CA LEU A 132 -0.53 -18.07 6.71
C LEU A 132 0.01 -18.41 5.33
N PHE A 133 0.75 -19.52 5.20
CA PHE A 133 1.20 -20.01 3.91
C PHE A 133 0.01 -20.34 2.99
N THR A 134 -0.99 -21.03 3.51
CA THR A 134 -2.22 -21.37 2.76
C THR A 134 -2.95 -20.10 2.32
N VAL A 135 -3.13 -19.13 3.22
CA VAL A 135 -3.73 -17.83 2.87
C VAL A 135 -2.96 -17.13 1.76
N ALA A 136 -1.62 -17.11 1.83
CA ALA A 136 -0.79 -16.52 0.79
C ALA A 136 -0.97 -17.21 -0.57
N GLN A 137 -1.03 -18.55 -0.61
CA GLN A 137 -1.31 -19.30 -1.85
C GLN A 137 -2.72 -19.01 -2.38
N GLN A 138 -3.73 -18.95 -1.52
CA GLN A 138 -5.09 -18.64 -1.96
C GLN A 138 -5.17 -17.22 -2.55
N LEU A 139 -4.43 -16.27 -1.98
CA LEU A 139 -4.34 -14.91 -2.51
C LEU A 139 -3.63 -14.85 -3.86
N THR A 140 -2.58 -15.64 -4.11
CA THR A 140 -1.86 -15.63 -5.39
C THR A 140 -2.72 -16.18 -6.54
N VAL A 141 -3.62 -17.11 -6.23
CA VAL A 141 -4.57 -17.66 -7.20
C VAL A 141 -5.91 -16.92 -7.24
N GLY A 142 -6.08 -15.88 -6.41
CA GLY A 142 -7.31 -15.08 -6.32
C GLY A 142 -8.52 -15.83 -5.74
N ASN A 143 -8.30 -16.95 -5.05
CA ASN A 143 -9.35 -17.77 -4.44
C ASN A 143 -9.62 -17.36 -2.99
N ALA A 144 -9.86 -16.06 -2.79
CA ALA A 144 -10.24 -15.51 -1.50
C ALA A 144 -11.70 -15.01 -1.55
N PRO A 145 -12.41 -15.00 -0.41
CA PRO A 145 -13.76 -14.45 -0.35
C PRO A 145 -13.80 -13.02 -0.93
N PRO A 146 -14.83 -12.65 -1.71
CA PRO A 146 -14.90 -11.34 -2.35
C PRO A 146 -14.78 -10.16 -1.40
N SER A 147 -15.35 -10.28 -0.20
CA SER A 147 -15.24 -9.27 0.87
C SER A 147 -13.79 -9.04 1.28
N LEU A 148 -12.99 -10.10 1.38
CA LEU A 148 -11.57 -10.01 1.69
C LEU A 148 -10.79 -9.39 0.52
N LEU A 149 -11.07 -9.77 -0.72
CA LEU A 149 -10.45 -9.14 -1.89
C LEU A 149 -10.76 -7.64 -1.98
N HIS A 150 -12.01 -7.24 -1.72
CA HIS A 150 -12.38 -5.82 -1.66
C HIS A 150 -11.68 -5.09 -0.53
N LEU A 151 -11.54 -5.72 0.64
CA LEU A 151 -10.81 -5.16 1.78
C LEU A 151 -9.33 -4.96 1.45
N LEU A 152 -8.68 -5.96 0.84
CA LEU A 152 -7.27 -5.91 0.46
C LEU A 152 -7.01 -4.95 -0.70
N ALA A 153 -7.95 -4.84 -1.66
CA ALA A 153 -7.90 -3.85 -2.73
C ALA A 153 -8.11 -2.41 -2.20
N SER A 154 -8.76 -2.28 -1.04
CA SER A 154 -8.91 -1.01 -0.35
C SER A 154 -7.63 -0.63 0.40
N GLY A 155 -7.49 0.64 0.74
CA GLY A 155 -6.35 1.11 1.51
C GLY A 155 -6.75 2.18 2.51
N ARG A 156 -5.93 2.34 3.55
CA ARG A 156 -6.09 3.45 4.49
C ARG A 156 -5.51 4.71 3.86
N SER A 157 -6.37 5.66 3.52
CA SER A 157 -5.96 6.90 2.87
C SER A 157 -5.92 8.09 3.82
N PHE A 158 -4.91 8.95 3.67
CA PHE A 158 -4.80 10.24 4.34
C PHE A 158 -3.98 11.22 3.51
N ALA A 159 -4.08 12.50 3.84
CA ALA A 159 -3.35 13.57 3.15
C ALA A 159 -2.08 13.95 3.92
N LEU A 160 -0.95 14.05 3.23
CA LEU A 160 0.27 14.68 3.75
C LEU A 160 0.36 16.13 3.27
N ASN A 161 0.82 17.04 4.13
CA ASN A 161 1.11 18.41 3.73
C ASN A 161 2.36 18.44 2.83
N LYS A 162 2.30 19.16 1.71
CA LYS A 162 3.45 19.40 0.81
C LYS A 162 4.12 20.74 1.07
N ASP A 163 3.40 21.68 1.68
CA ASP A 163 3.87 23.01 2.01
C ASP A 163 3.51 23.39 3.47
N PRO A 164 4.26 24.30 4.11
CA PRO A 164 3.99 24.72 5.48
C PRO A 164 2.60 25.36 5.68
N LYS A 165 2.03 25.95 4.63
CA LYS A 165 0.70 26.59 4.67
C LYS A 165 -0.43 25.55 4.65
N GLY A 166 -0.15 24.29 4.31
CA GLY A 166 -1.15 23.22 4.19
C GLY A 166 -2.09 23.42 2.99
N ASP A 167 -1.65 24.20 1.99
CA ASP A 167 -2.47 24.46 0.81
C ASP A 167 -2.30 23.39 -0.26
N LYS A 168 -1.13 22.76 -0.33
CA LYS A 168 -0.83 21.63 -1.22
C LYS A 168 -0.78 20.35 -0.41
N VAL A 169 -1.51 19.33 -0.85
CA VAL A 169 -1.55 18.01 -0.20
C VAL A 169 -1.11 16.90 -1.14
N ARG A 170 -0.58 15.81 -0.57
CA ARG A 170 -0.29 14.56 -1.28
C ARG A 170 -1.22 13.46 -0.75
N PRO A 171 -2.02 12.79 -1.61
CA PRO A 171 -2.75 11.60 -1.22
C PRO A 171 -1.76 10.47 -0.93
N ILE A 172 -1.88 9.86 0.24
CA ILE A 172 -1.18 8.62 0.58
C ILE A 172 -2.24 7.56 0.84
N THR A 173 -2.08 6.40 0.20
CA THR A 173 -2.91 5.22 0.45
C THR A 173 -2.02 4.09 0.89
N ILE A 174 -2.31 3.53 2.07
CA ILE A 174 -1.57 2.41 2.64
C ILE A 174 -2.37 1.13 2.42
N GLY A 175 -1.85 0.26 1.56
CA GLY A 175 -2.40 -1.08 1.34
C GLY A 175 -2.23 -1.98 2.56
N ASP A 176 -3.04 -3.03 2.63
CA ASP A 176 -3.00 -3.97 3.74
C ASP A 176 -1.65 -4.71 3.83
N VAL A 177 -1.24 -5.08 5.05
CA VAL A 177 0.03 -5.77 5.28
C VAL A 177 0.02 -7.15 4.63
N LEU A 178 -1.10 -7.88 4.67
CA LEU A 178 -1.20 -9.19 4.00
C LEU A 178 -0.94 -9.06 2.50
N GLN A 179 -1.59 -8.08 1.86
CA GLN A 179 -1.42 -7.82 0.44
C GLN A 179 0.02 -7.41 0.09
N ARG A 180 0.61 -6.48 0.86
CA ARG A 180 2.00 -6.02 0.65
C ARG A 180 3.02 -7.13 0.89
N TRP A 181 2.79 -7.98 1.89
CA TRP A 181 3.65 -9.12 2.19
C TRP A 181 3.65 -10.15 1.07
N VAL A 182 2.47 -10.60 0.62
CA VAL A 182 2.33 -11.55 -0.49
C VAL A 182 2.93 -10.97 -1.77
N THR A 183 2.65 -9.70 -2.09
CA THR A 183 3.23 -9.04 -3.27
C THR A 183 4.75 -9.00 -3.21
N LYS A 184 5.32 -8.66 -2.03
CA LYS A 184 6.77 -8.67 -1.85
C LYS A 184 7.36 -10.07 -2.03
N ALA A 185 6.69 -11.11 -1.56
CA ALA A 185 7.12 -12.50 -1.78
C ALA A 185 7.10 -12.89 -3.26
N ILE A 186 6.07 -12.47 -4.01
CA ILE A 186 6.02 -12.68 -5.48
C ILE A 186 7.18 -11.97 -6.16
N LEU A 187 7.51 -10.74 -5.75
CA LEU A 187 8.66 -10.00 -6.31
C LEU A 187 10.01 -10.61 -5.95
N ILE A 188 10.12 -11.31 -4.82
CA ILE A 188 11.33 -12.06 -4.47
C ILE A 188 11.46 -13.30 -5.35
N GLU A 189 10.35 -14.01 -5.57
CA GLU A 189 10.33 -15.28 -6.32
C GLU A 189 10.45 -15.10 -7.84
N TYR A 190 9.79 -14.06 -8.38
CA TYR A 190 9.62 -13.86 -9.82
C TYR A 190 10.20 -12.52 -10.31
N GLY A 191 10.93 -11.79 -9.46
CA GLY A 191 11.44 -10.46 -9.75
C GLY A 191 12.30 -10.39 -11.01
N GLU A 192 13.25 -11.32 -11.15
CA GLU A 192 14.14 -11.41 -12.32
C GLU A 192 13.35 -11.64 -13.60
N LYS A 193 12.39 -12.58 -13.58
CA LYS A 193 11.49 -12.82 -14.71
C LYS A 193 10.68 -11.57 -15.07
N PHE A 194 10.24 -10.79 -14.07
CA PHE A 194 9.56 -9.53 -14.39
C PHE A 194 10.50 -8.48 -14.96
N GLU A 195 11.76 -8.43 -14.52
CA GLU A 195 12.75 -7.48 -15.02
C GLU A 195 13.05 -7.75 -16.49
N GLU A 196 13.40 -8.99 -16.85
CA GLU A 196 13.66 -9.42 -18.25
C GLU A 196 12.54 -9.01 -19.21
N HIS A 197 11.28 -9.14 -18.77
CA HIS A 197 10.12 -8.84 -19.62
C HIS A 197 9.76 -7.35 -19.67
N LEU A 198 10.26 -6.54 -18.73
CA LEU A 198 9.90 -5.13 -18.61
C LEU A 198 11.06 -4.17 -18.94
N GLU A 199 12.28 -4.67 -19.15
CA GLU A 199 13.52 -3.91 -19.42
C GLU A 199 13.36 -2.84 -20.52
N ALA A 200 12.54 -3.09 -21.55
CA ALA A 200 12.34 -2.13 -22.65
C ALA A 200 11.32 -1.00 -22.36
N LEU A 201 10.56 -1.06 -21.26
CA LEU A 201 9.39 -0.18 -21.01
C LEU A 201 9.43 0.56 -19.67
N GLN A 202 10.49 0.45 -18.87
CA GLN A 202 10.53 1.05 -17.53
C GLN A 202 11.24 2.42 -17.47
N TYR A 203 10.49 3.49 -17.22
CA TYR A 203 11.03 4.80 -16.80
C TYR A 203 11.01 5.04 -15.28
N ALA A 204 10.58 4.05 -14.48
CA ALA A 204 10.72 4.06 -13.03
C ALA A 204 10.42 2.65 -12.48
N ARG A 205 10.94 2.35 -11.28
CA ARG A 205 10.80 1.11 -10.51
C ARG A 205 9.32 0.70 -10.27
N PHE A 206 8.66 0.14 -11.29
CA PHE A 206 7.19 -0.04 -11.36
C PHE A 206 6.69 -1.51 -11.28
N VAL A 207 7.55 -2.48 -10.98
CA VAL A 207 7.15 -3.90 -10.95
C VAL A 207 6.09 -4.19 -9.86
N ALA A 208 6.13 -3.49 -8.73
CA ALA A 208 5.25 -3.77 -7.59
C ALA A 208 3.80 -3.28 -7.73
N ALA A 209 3.54 -2.26 -8.56
CA ALA A 209 2.22 -1.62 -8.63
C ALA A 209 1.24 -2.34 -9.57
N ASN A 210 1.73 -2.96 -10.66
CA ASN A 210 0.89 -3.58 -11.67
C ASN A 210 0.44 -5.01 -11.33
N LEU A 211 1.18 -5.70 -10.45
CA LEU A 211 0.82 -7.04 -10.00
C LEU A 211 -0.49 -7.05 -9.18
N LEU A 212 -0.72 -5.96 -8.42
CA LEU A 212 -1.85 -5.81 -7.51
C LEU A 212 -3.19 -5.68 -8.24
N SER A 213 -3.24 -4.94 -9.34
CA SER A 213 -4.44 -4.79 -10.18
C SER A 213 -4.79 -6.10 -10.91
N SER A 214 -3.80 -6.91 -11.28
CA SER A 214 -3.99 -8.19 -11.97
C SER A 214 -4.52 -9.31 -11.05
N ILE A 215 -4.02 -9.42 -9.81
CA ILE A 215 -4.46 -10.46 -8.86
C ILE A 215 -5.91 -10.24 -8.39
N HIS A 216 -6.32 -8.99 -8.16
CA HIS A 216 -7.70 -8.67 -7.75
C HIS A 216 -8.71 -8.70 -8.91
N SER A 217 -8.22 -8.78 -10.15
CA SER A 217 -9.00 -8.86 -11.38
C SER A 217 -9.48 -10.28 -11.72
N ARG A 218 -9.11 -11.31 -10.93
CA ARG A 218 -9.59 -12.70 -11.10
C ARG A 218 -11.09 -12.92 -10.87
N ARG A 219 -11.88 -11.87 -10.62
CA ARG A 219 -13.26 -11.83 -11.12
C ARG A 219 -13.27 -11.54 -12.63
N GLY A 220 -12.50 -12.27 -13.44
CA GLY A 220 -12.56 -12.26 -14.92
C GLY A 220 -12.39 -10.93 -15.66
N THR A 221 -11.53 -10.00 -15.23
CA THR A 221 -11.77 -8.60 -15.61
C THR A 221 -10.53 -7.65 -15.78
N ARG A 222 -9.89 -7.66 -16.98
CA ARG A 222 -8.64 -6.95 -17.41
C ARG A 222 -8.35 -5.57 -16.81
N GLY A 223 -7.07 -5.31 -16.52
CA GLY A 223 -6.47 -3.96 -16.50
C GLY A 223 -5.54 -3.68 -17.67
N PRO A 224 -5.03 -2.44 -17.85
CA PRO A 224 -4.25 -2.04 -19.03
C PRO A 224 -2.89 -2.74 -19.15
N PHE A 225 -2.55 -3.65 -18.23
CA PHE A 225 -1.48 -4.61 -18.45
C PHE A 225 -2.10 -5.82 -19.15
N GLN A 226 -2.06 -5.81 -20.48
CA GLN A 226 -2.17 -7.06 -21.21
C GLN A 226 -0.82 -7.83 -21.02
N PRO A 227 -0.82 -9.17 -21.11
CA PRO A 227 0.31 -9.97 -21.59
C PRO A 227 -0.19 -11.04 -22.60
N GLU A 228 -0.84 -10.66 -23.71
CA GLU A 228 -0.97 -11.54 -24.89
C GLU A 228 0.41 -11.91 -25.51
N GLY A 229 0.92 -13.08 -25.12
CA GLY A 229 2.19 -13.65 -25.59
C GLY A 229 3.44 -12.98 -25.01
N LEU A 230 3.44 -12.65 -23.70
CA LEU A 230 4.46 -11.77 -23.07
C LEU A 230 4.68 -10.42 -23.82
N LEU A 231 3.69 -10.10 -24.66
CA LEU A 231 3.25 -8.91 -25.40
C LEU A 231 4.12 -7.98 -26.21
N GLY A 232 3.62 -7.81 -27.43
CA GLY A 232 3.63 -6.57 -28.18
C GLY A 232 2.77 -5.47 -27.55
N ARG A 233 3.42 -4.31 -27.41
CA ARG A 233 2.91 -2.93 -27.57
C ARG A 233 1.50 -2.63 -27.06
N GLU A 234 1.43 -1.91 -25.95
CA GLU A 234 0.71 -0.62 -25.91
C GLU A 234 1.08 0.20 -24.67
N VAL A 235 1.47 1.45 -24.91
CA VAL A 235 1.82 2.45 -23.89
C VAL A 235 0.53 3.18 -23.49
N ALA A 236 0.08 3.00 -22.25
CA ALA A 236 -1.02 3.79 -21.69
C ALA A 236 -0.49 4.69 -20.56
N ALA A 237 -0.54 6.00 -20.81
CA ALA A 237 -0.08 7.05 -19.91
C ALA A 237 -0.76 6.99 -18.54
N PHE A 238 0.04 6.76 -17.50
CA PHE A 238 -0.31 7.11 -16.12
C PHE A 238 0.48 8.35 -15.73
N SER A 239 0.02 9.52 -16.21
CA SER A 239 0.61 10.81 -15.87
C SER A 239 0.04 11.33 -14.55
N GLY A 240 0.93 11.57 -13.59
CA GLY A 240 0.63 12.40 -12.43
C GLY A 240 1.60 12.19 -11.28
N SER A 241 2.75 12.89 -11.31
CA SER A 241 3.58 13.33 -10.16
C SER A 241 5.05 12.91 -10.13
N PHE A 242 5.82 13.21 -11.18
CA PHE A 242 7.21 13.67 -11.01
C PHE A 242 7.41 14.80 -12.01
N ASN A 243 7.32 16.06 -11.54
CA ASN A 243 7.73 17.18 -12.39
C ASN A 243 9.24 17.07 -12.62
N ARG A 244 9.60 16.92 -13.90
CA ARG A 244 10.81 17.47 -14.47
C ARG A 244 10.76 18.99 -14.29
N GLU A 245 11.72 19.55 -13.57
CA GLU A 245 12.16 20.95 -13.55
C GLU A 245 13.36 21.00 -12.58
N GLY A 246 14.59 21.37 -12.95
CA GLY A 246 15.11 21.82 -14.22
C GLY A 246 16.56 21.37 -14.42
N ALA A 247 16.95 21.30 -15.68
CA ALA A 247 18.32 21.40 -16.12
C ALA A 247 18.31 22.57 -17.11
N ASN A 248 18.74 23.73 -16.62
CA ASN A 248 19.51 24.67 -17.43
C ASN A 248 20.96 24.45 -17.02
#